data_AF-A0A9X8CY30-F1
#
_entry.id   AF-A0A9X8CY30-F1
#
_cell.length_a   1.000
_cell.length_b   1.000
_cell.length_c   1.000
_cell.angle_alpha   90.00
_cell.angle_beta   90.00
_cell.angle_gamma   90.00
#
_symmetry.space_group_name_H-M   'P 1'
#
loop_
_entity.id
_entity.type
_entity.pdbx_description
1 polymer ?
#
loop_
_entity_poly.entity_id
_entity_poly.type
_entity_poly.pdbx_seq_one_letter_code
_entity_poly.pdbx_strand_id
1 'polypeptide(L)'
;MACSTAATSVFAPSRAEVRRVQAISETPVSVHDVRAYLTGLQDAITTALEGVEGEGGGRFLADAWAKGPEERLQGEGITRIMEGGRVFERAGCGFSHVRGAQLPPSATQHRPELAGAPFEAMGVSLVFHPRNPYVPTVHMNVRMISAGHPGQAPTRWFGGGLDLTPCYGFEEDAVDFHRVFL
;
A
#
# COMPACT_ATOMS: atom_id res chain seq x y z
N MET A 1 6.66 22.42 40.29
CA MET A 1 5.61 21.39 40.14
C MET A 1 5.90 20.68 38.82
N ALA A 2 6.68 19.61 38.88
CA ALA A 2 7.16 18.88 37.70
C ALA A 2 6.05 17.91 37.27
N CYS A 3 5.50 18.10 36.07
CA CYS A 3 4.58 17.17 35.45
C CYS A 3 5.41 16.24 34.55
N SER A 4 5.44 14.97 34.92
CA SER A 4 6.23 13.89 34.33
C SER A 4 5.77 13.59 32.90
N THR A 5 6.69 13.71 31.94
CA THR A 5 6.58 13.21 30.57
C THR A 5 6.66 11.68 30.58
N ALA A 6 5.54 10.99 30.39
CA ALA A 6 5.52 9.55 30.21
C ALA A 6 4.37 9.14 29.26
N ALA A 7 4.63 9.26 27.95
CA ALA A 7 3.80 8.63 26.92
C ALA A 7 4.59 8.59 25.60
N THR A 8 5.66 7.78 25.55
CA THR A 8 6.40 7.54 24.29
C THR A 8 7.02 6.14 24.30
N SER A 9 6.22 5.08 24.41
CA SER A 9 6.74 3.72 24.15
C SER A 9 5.65 2.68 23.88
N VAL A 10 4.87 2.83 22.80
CA VAL A 10 3.99 1.72 22.39
C VAL A 10 4.24 1.24 20.96
N PHE A 11 4.85 2.03 20.06
CA PHE A 11 5.10 1.57 18.68
C PHE A 11 6.37 2.15 18.05
N ALA A 12 7.51 2.05 18.75
CA ALA A 12 8.81 2.17 18.08
C ALA A 12 9.33 0.75 17.86
N PRO A 13 9.32 0.19 16.63
CA PRO A 13 10.06 -1.04 16.37
C PRO A 13 11.51 -0.82 16.77
N SER A 14 12.11 -1.83 17.39
CA SER A 14 13.48 -1.70 17.87
C SER A 14 14.42 -1.46 16.68
N ARG A 15 15.54 -0.75 16.90
CA ARG A 15 16.60 -0.56 15.88
C ARG A 15 17.11 -1.88 15.26
N ALA A 16 16.82 -3.01 15.90
CA ALA A 16 17.13 -4.35 15.41
C ALA A 16 16.14 -4.89 14.36
N GLU A 17 14.89 -4.41 14.31
CA GLU A 17 13.88 -4.84 13.34
C GLU A 17 14.03 -4.15 11.97
N VAL A 18 14.63 -2.95 11.93
CA VAL A 18 14.83 -2.16 10.70
C VAL A 18 16.09 -2.60 9.91
N ARG A 19 16.84 -3.61 10.39
CA ARG A 19 18.02 -4.15 9.69
C ARG A 19 17.97 -5.67 9.53
N ARG A 20 17.09 -6.13 8.65
CA ARG A 20 17.28 -7.41 7.93
C ARG A 20 16.83 -7.26 6.47
N VAL A 21 17.68 -6.66 5.66
CA VAL A 21 17.80 -7.12 4.27
C VAL A 21 18.62 -8.43 4.34
N GLN A 22 17.98 -9.51 4.79
CA GLN A 22 18.57 -10.84 4.70
C GLN A 22 18.49 -11.29 3.23
N ALA A 23 19.60 -11.86 2.75
CA ALA A 23 19.83 -12.50 1.46
C ALA A 23 18.64 -12.50 0.48
N ILE A 24 18.80 -11.83 -0.66
CA ILE A 24 17.91 -12.01 -1.81
C ILE A 24 17.91 -13.52 -2.12
N SER A 25 16.79 -14.18 -1.80
CA SER A 25 16.57 -15.58 -2.16
C SER A 25 16.75 -15.71 -3.68
N GLU A 26 17.54 -16.69 -4.13
CA GLU A 26 17.69 -17.02 -5.56
C GLU A 26 16.38 -17.57 -6.16
N THR A 27 15.37 -17.85 -5.32
CA THR A 27 14.03 -18.23 -5.79
C THR A 27 13.33 -17.03 -6.43
N PRO A 28 12.89 -17.13 -7.70
CA PRO A 28 12.15 -16.06 -8.35
C PRO A 28 10.88 -15.74 -7.56
N VAL A 29 10.70 -14.48 -7.18
CA VAL A 29 9.48 -14.01 -6.50
C VAL A 29 8.26 -14.36 -7.36
N SER A 30 7.35 -15.16 -6.82
CA SER A 30 6.14 -15.56 -7.53
C SER A 30 5.03 -14.53 -7.36
N VAL A 31 4.10 -14.52 -8.32
CA VAL A 31 2.88 -13.69 -8.30
C VAL A 31 2.04 -13.99 -7.05
N HIS A 32 2.02 -15.26 -6.63
CA HIS A 32 1.35 -15.71 -5.42
C HIS A 32 1.96 -15.07 -4.16
N ASP A 33 3.29 -15.05 -4.06
CA ASP A 33 3.99 -14.47 -2.90
C ASP A 33 3.76 -12.97 -2.79
N VAL A 34 3.79 -12.25 -3.91
CA VAL A 34 3.51 -10.81 -3.92
C VAL A 34 2.06 -10.54 -3.53
N ARG A 35 1.12 -11.34 -4.02
CA ARG A 35 -0.29 -11.22 -3.62
C ARG A 35 -0.46 -11.41 -2.12
N ALA A 36 0.11 -12.48 -1.57
CA ALA A 36 0.03 -12.78 -0.13
C ALA A 36 0.63 -11.64 0.71
N TYR A 37 1.78 -11.11 0.30
CA TYR A 37 2.40 -9.96 0.95
C TYR A 37 1.48 -8.73 0.91
N LEU A 38 0.93 -8.39 -0.25
CA LEU A 38 0.11 -7.19 -0.42
C LEU A 38 -1.21 -7.26 0.34
N THR A 39 -1.88 -8.42 0.36
CA THR A 39 -3.09 -8.60 1.18
C THR A 39 -2.77 -8.52 2.67
N GLY A 40 -1.66 -9.14 3.10
CA GLY A 40 -1.19 -9.02 4.48
C GLY A 40 -0.79 -7.59 4.87
N LEU A 41 -0.26 -6.82 3.93
CA LEU A 41 0.06 -5.40 4.13
C LEU A 41 -1.23 -4.56 4.31
N GLN A 42 -2.26 -4.79 3.50
CA GLN A 42 -3.56 -4.15 3.69
C GLN A 42 -4.14 -4.48 5.08
N ASP A 43 -4.07 -5.75 5.50
CA ASP A 43 -4.49 -6.19 6.83
C ASP A 43 -3.75 -5.45 7.93
N ALA A 44 -2.41 -5.51 7.92
CA ALA A 44 -1.58 -4.88 8.94
C ALA A 44 -1.83 -3.37 9.07
N ILE A 45 -1.93 -2.65 7.96
CA ILE A 45 -2.18 -1.20 7.95
C ILE A 45 -3.57 -0.90 8.52
N THR A 46 -4.60 -1.60 8.04
CA THR A 46 -5.98 -1.34 8.48
C THR A 46 -6.19 -1.68 9.95
N THR A 47 -5.61 -2.79 10.43
CA THR A 47 -5.61 -3.14 11.87
C THR A 47 -4.87 -2.11 12.72
N ALA A 48 -3.72 -1.59 12.25
CA ALA A 48 -2.99 -0.56 12.98
C ALA A 48 -3.82 0.73 13.14
N LEU A 49 -4.51 1.16 12.07
CA LEU A 49 -5.39 2.33 12.12
C LEU A 49 -6.59 2.12 13.07
N GLU A 50 -7.20 0.93 13.09
CA GLU A 50 -8.26 0.60 14.05
C GLU A 50 -7.76 0.59 15.50
N GLY A 51 -6.49 0.22 15.71
CA GLY A 51 -5.80 0.35 16.99
C GLY A 51 -5.65 1.80 17.44
N VAL A 52 -5.26 2.70 16.53
CA VAL A 52 -5.20 4.16 16.77
C VAL A 52 -6.58 4.74 17.08
N GLU A 53 -7.61 4.24 16.41
CA GLU A 53 -9.00 4.61 16.70
C GLU A 53 -9.45 4.19 18.11
N GLY A 54 -8.92 3.09 18.66
CA GLY A 54 -9.23 2.58 20.00
C GLY A 54 -10.59 1.87 20.12
N GLU A 55 -10.99 1.52 21.35
CA GLU A 55 -12.26 0.82 21.63
C GLU A 55 -13.49 1.73 21.38
N GLY A 56 -14.43 1.26 20.55
CA GLY A 56 -15.59 2.06 20.12
C GLY A 56 -15.26 3.15 19.08
N GLY A 57 -14.06 3.13 18.49
CA GLY A 57 -13.68 4.01 17.39
C GLY A 57 -14.13 3.50 16.03
N GLY A 58 -13.74 4.22 14.98
CA GLY A 58 -14.02 3.82 13.60
C GLY A 58 -13.45 2.44 13.26
N ARG A 59 -14.15 1.72 12.38
CA ARG A 59 -13.74 0.42 11.85
C ARG A 59 -13.82 0.42 10.33
N PHE A 60 -12.94 -0.33 9.69
CA PHE A 60 -12.97 -0.50 8.25
C PHE A 60 -14.13 -1.41 7.85
N LEU A 61 -14.93 -0.94 6.90
CA LEU A 61 -15.86 -1.77 6.14
C LEU A 61 -15.14 -2.33 4.92
N ALA A 62 -15.18 -3.64 4.76
CA ALA A 62 -14.58 -4.33 3.63
C ALA A 62 -15.63 -4.57 2.53
N ASP A 63 -15.30 -4.14 1.32
CA ASP A 63 -16.09 -4.35 0.12
C ASP A 63 -15.24 -5.13 -0.90
N ALA A 64 -15.58 -6.41 -1.08
CA ALA A 64 -14.93 -7.27 -2.04
C ALA A 64 -15.62 -7.13 -3.40
N TRP A 65 -14.83 -6.96 -4.46
CA TRP A 65 -15.35 -6.81 -5.81
C TRP A 65 -14.59 -7.71 -6.79
N ALA A 66 -15.27 -8.09 -7.86
CA ALA A 66 -14.72 -8.82 -8.99
C ALA A 66 -15.24 -8.22 -10.29
N LYS A 67 -14.40 -8.23 -11.32
CA LYS A 67 -14.77 -7.83 -12.67
C LYS A 67 -15.47 -8.98 -13.40
N GLY A 68 -16.49 -8.62 -14.16
CA GLY A 68 -17.26 -9.56 -14.96
C GLY A 68 -16.49 -10.08 -16.18
N PRO A 69 -16.86 -11.27 -16.69
CA PRO A 69 -16.14 -11.93 -17.79
C PRO A 69 -16.16 -11.16 -19.12
N GLU A 70 -17.09 -10.21 -19.30
CA GLU A 70 -17.20 -9.36 -20.49
C GLU A 70 -16.41 -8.04 -20.37
N GLU A 71 -15.86 -7.74 -19.19
CA GLU A 71 -15.08 -6.51 -19.00
C GLU A 71 -13.70 -6.58 -19.68
N ARG A 72 -13.26 -5.44 -20.20
CA ARG A 72 -11.94 -5.30 -20.86
C ARG A 72 -10.77 -5.69 -19.94
N LEU A 73 -10.93 -5.43 -18.65
CA LEU A 73 -10.02 -5.90 -17.62
C LEU A 73 -10.74 -6.95 -16.79
N GLN A 74 -10.00 -7.97 -16.37
CA GLN A 74 -10.47 -9.02 -15.48
C GLN A 74 -9.80 -8.86 -14.12
N GLY A 75 -10.28 -9.58 -13.12
CA GLY A 75 -9.66 -9.62 -11.79
C GLY A 75 -10.56 -9.11 -10.68
N GLU A 76 -9.98 -8.78 -9.54
CA GLU A 76 -10.70 -8.64 -8.29
C GLU A 76 -9.92 -7.78 -7.29
N GLY A 77 -10.58 -7.39 -6.21
CA GLY A 77 -9.97 -6.62 -5.15
C GLY A 77 -10.82 -6.55 -3.90
N ILE A 78 -10.25 -5.92 -2.87
CA ILE A 78 -10.93 -5.63 -1.62
C ILE A 78 -10.67 -4.18 -1.29
N THR A 79 -11.72 -3.37 -1.26
CA THR A 79 -11.69 -1.99 -0.82
C THR A 79 -12.03 -1.95 0.66
N ARG A 80 -11.19 -1.34 1.48
CA ARG A 80 -11.49 -1.09 2.90
C ARG A 80 -11.64 0.40 3.13
N ILE A 81 -12.81 0.82 3.62
CA ILE A 81 -13.09 2.22 3.93
C ILE A 81 -13.56 2.35 5.38
N MET A 82 -12.94 3.27 6.11
CA MET A 82 -13.43 3.78 7.38
C MET A 82 -13.90 5.21 7.15
N GLU A 83 -15.10 5.53 7.62
CA GLU A 83 -15.67 6.88 7.57
C GLU A 83 -16.21 7.24 8.95
N GLY A 84 -16.10 8.51 9.32
CA GLY A 84 -16.66 9.00 10.56
C GLY A 84 -15.93 8.55 11.83
N GLY A 85 -14.67 8.14 11.74
CA GLY A 85 -13.83 7.74 12.87
C GLY A 85 -13.55 8.89 13.86
N ARG A 86 -12.93 8.60 14.99
CA ARG A 86 -12.53 9.60 16.00
C ARG A 86 -11.27 10.36 15.60
N VAL A 87 -10.31 9.66 15.01
CA VAL A 87 -9.03 10.20 14.53
C VAL A 87 -9.09 10.46 13.04
N PHE A 88 -9.62 9.51 12.26
CA PHE A 88 -9.73 9.62 10.81
C PHE A 88 -11.12 10.04 10.39
N GLU A 89 -11.22 11.14 9.65
CA GLU A 89 -12.48 11.54 9.01
C GLU A 89 -12.88 10.52 7.96
N ARG A 90 -11.89 10.14 7.14
CA ARG A 90 -12.00 9.11 6.11
C ARG A 90 -10.65 8.44 5.89
N ALA A 91 -10.64 7.11 5.86
CA ALA A 91 -9.46 6.34 5.53
C ALA A 91 -9.83 5.24 4.53
N GLY A 92 -9.16 5.24 3.37
CA GLY A 92 -9.36 4.22 2.33
C GLY A 92 -8.07 3.45 2.09
N CYS A 93 -8.14 2.12 2.09
CA CYS A 93 -7.04 1.23 1.74
C CYS A 93 -7.56 0.13 0.81
N GLY A 94 -7.17 0.17 -0.46
CA GLY A 94 -7.61 -0.76 -1.48
C GLY A 94 -6.50 -1.73 -1.90
N PHE A 95 -6.85 -3.01 -2.00
CA PHE A 95 -6.07 -4.01 -2.70
C PHE A 95 -6.76 -4.36 -4.03
N SER A 96 -5.97 -4.47 -5.09
CA SER A 96 -6.45 -4.90 -6.41
C SER A 96 -5.48 -5.90 -7.01
N HIS A 97 -5.99 -6.90 -7.72
CA HIS A 97 -5.26 -7.78 -8.63
C HIS A 97 -6.04 -7.90 -9.94
N VAL A 98 -5.56 -7.24 -10.99
CA VAL A 98 -6.22 -7.15 -12.29
C VAL A 98 -5.38 -7.78 -13.39
N ARG A 99 -6.06 -8.24 -14.44
CA ARG A 99 -5.47 -8.87 -15.63
C ARG A 99 -6.02 -8.23 -16.89
N GLY A 100 -5.20 -8.17 -17.92
CA GLY A 100 -5.62 -7.65 -19.22
C GLY A 100 -4.89 -8.33 -20.37
N ALA A 101 -5.55 -8.35 -21.53
CA ALA A 101 -5.01 -8.98 -22.73
C ALA A 101 -3.78 -8.24 -23.30
N GLN A 102 -3.66 -6.94 -23.05
CA GLN A 102 -2.61 -6.09 -23.62
C GLN A 102 -2.20 -5.00 -22.63
N LEU A 103 -0.89 -4.80 -22.44
CA LEU A 103 -0.36 -3.66 -21.71
C LEU A 103 -0.78 -2.32 -22.34
N PRO A 104 -1.04 -1.28 -21.54
CA PRO A 104 -1.23 0.08 -22.05
C PRO A 104 0.01 0.58 -22.81
N PRO A 105 -0.15 1.36 -23.90
CA PRO A 105 0.99 1.88 -24.68
C PRO A 105 2.02 2.67 -23.87
N SER A 106 1.60 3.36 -22.81
CA SER A 106 2.50 4.09 -21.91
C SER A 106 3.46 3.17 -21.14
N ALA A 107 3.09 1.91 -20.90
CA ALA A 107 3.92 0.93 -20.20
C ALA A 107 4.96 0.26 -21.12
N THR A 108 4.76 0.32 -22.44
CA THR A 108 5.61 -0.33 -23.45
C THR A 108 6.53 0.65 -24.18
N GLN A 109 6.41 1.96 -23.95
CA GLN A 109 7.25 2.99 -24.57
C GLN A 109 8.76 2.73 -24.40
N HIS A 110 9.17 2.20 -23.24
CA HIS A 110 10.56 1.83 -22.94
C HIS A 110 10.79 0.31 -22.94
N ARG A 111 9.79 -0.48 -23.35
CA ARG A 111 9.79 -1.96 -23.38
C ARG A 111 9.05 -2.47 -24.62
N PRO A 112 9.54 -2.18 -25.84
CA PRO A 112 8.86 -2.54 -27.08
C PRO A 112 8.64 -4.06 -27.23
N GLU A 113 9.48 -4.89 -26.60
CA GLU A 113 9.36 -6.34 -26.54
C GLU A 113 8.10 -6.83 -25.79
N LEU A 114 7.44 -5.96 -25.02
CA LEU A 114 6.20 -6.26 -24.30
C LEU A 114 4.96 -5.67 -25.01
N ALA A 115 5.12 -5.11 -26.21
CA ALA A 115 4.00 -4.56 -26.98
C ALA A 115 2.94 -5.63 -27.26
N GLY A 116 1.71 -5.38 -26.82
CA GLY A 116 0.60 -6.34 -26.97
C GLY A 116 0.69 -7.57 -26.06
N ALA A 117 1.66 -7.63 -25.14
CA ALA A 117 1.75 -8.72 -24.18
C ALA A 117 0.58 -8.67 -23.17
N PRO A 118 0.01 -9.83 -22.79
CA PRO A 118 -0.89 -9.89 -21.66
C PRO A 118 -0.16 -9.54 -20.38
N PHE A 119 -0.91 -9.03 -19.41
CA PHE A 119 -0.34 -8.61 -18.14
C PHE A 119 -1.26 -8.94 -16.97
N GLU A 120 -0.64 -9.02 -15.80
CA GLU A 120 -1.32 -8.90 -14.51
C GLU A 120 -0.65 -7.81 -13.68
N ALA A 121 -1.46 -7.06 -12.96
CA ALA A 121 -1.02 -5.97 -12.09
C ALA A 121 -1.72 -6.11 -10.74
N MET A 122 -0.96 -5.96 -9.67
CA MET A 122 -1.51 -5.96 -8.31
C MET A 122 -0.87 -4.89 -7.46
N GLY A 123 -1.61 -4.40 -6.47
CA GLY A 123 -1.09 -3.38 -5.58
C GLY A 123 -2.00 -3.06 -4.41
N VAL A 124 -1.42 -2.40 -3.43
CA VAL A 124 -2.12 -1.71 -2.34
C VAL A 124 -1.98 -0.21 -2.57
N SER A 125 -3.09 0.50 -2.48
CA SER A 125 -3.12 1.97 -2.51
C SER A 125 -3.98 2.47 -1.37
N LEU A 126 -3.55 3.55 -0.72
CA LEU A 126 -4.30 4.17 0.37
C LEU A 126 -4.23 5.68 0.32
N VAL A 127 -5.26 6.30 0.91
CA VAL A 127 -5.27 7.71 1.30
C VAL A 127 -6.00 7.81 2.64
N PHE A 128 -5.38 8.43 3.63
CA PHE A 128 -5.99 8.65 4.94
C PHE A 128 -6.07 10.14 5.25
N HIS A 129 -7.27 10.58 5.64
CA HIS A 129 -7.59 11.95 6.02
C HIS A 129 -7.90 12.00 7.51
N PRO A 130 -6.95 12.44 8.35
CA PRO A 130 -7.21 12.71 9.76
C PRO A 130 -8.19 13.87 9.95
N ARG A 131 -8.97 13.84 11.02
CA ARG A 131 -9.84 14.95 11.44
C ARG A 131 -9.06 16.15 11.97
N ASN A 132 -7.98 15.88 12.69
CA ASN A 132 -7.17 16.91 13.31
C ASN A 132 -6.22 17.49 12.25
N PRO A 133 -6.28 18.79 11.91
CA PRO A 133 -5.44 19.38 10.86
C PRO A 133 -3.95 19.41 11.19
N TYR A 134 -3.57 19.13 12.44
CA TYR A 134 -2.18 18.96 12.84
C TYR A 134 -1.63 17.55 12.54
N VAL A 135 -2.48 16.61 12.11
CA VAL A 135 -2.05 15.30 11.61
C VAL A 135 -2.11 15.32 10.09
N PRO A 136 -1.01 15.02 9.37
CA PRO A 136 -0.97 15.10 7.91
C PRO A 136 -1.86 14.06 7.23
N THR A 137 -2.39 14.40 6.06
CA THR A 137 -2.91 13.39 5.13
C THR A 137 -1.74 12.53 4.65
N VAL A 138 -1.96 11.23 4.49
CA VAL A 138 -0.97 10.30 3.94
C VAL A 138 -1.52 9.59 2.72
N HIS A 139 -0.70 9.44 1.70
CA HIS A 139 -0.96 8.61 0.53
C HIS A 139 0.18 7.60 0.35
N MET A 140 -0.18 6.35 0.05
CA MET A 140 0.79 5.31 -0.30
C MET A 140 0.29 4.52 -1.51
N ASN A 141 1.23 4.09 -2.33
CA ASN A 141 1.01 3.04 -3.32
C ASN A 141 2.19 2.07 -3.33
N VAL A 142 1.94 0.77 -3.37
CA VAL A 142 2.94 -0.26 -3.70
C VAL A 142 2.30 -1.24 -4.67
N ARG A 143 2.94 -1.48 -5.81
CA ARG A 143 2.40 -2.30 -6.89
C ARG A 143 3.48 -3.09 -7.62
N MET A 144 3.04 -4.18 -8.24
CA MET A 144 3.80 -4.99 -9.18
C MET A 144 3.03 -5.09 -10.49
N ILE A 145 3.73 -5.04 -11.61
CA ILE A 145 3.22 -5.43 -12.93
C ILE A 145 4.07 -6.60 -13.43
N SER A 146 3.42 -7.62 -13.95
CA SER A 146 4.03 -8.81 -14.57
C SER A 146 3.43 -8.94 -15.98
N ALA A 147 4.29 -8.95 -17.00
CA ALA A 147 3.87 -9.03 -18.39
C ALA A 147 4.81 -9.91 -19.22
N GLY A 148 4.28 -10.61 -20.20
CA GLY A 148 5.07 -11.45 -21.09
C GLY A 148 4.20 -12.24 -22.07
N HIS A 149 4.79 -12.61 -23.21
CA HIS A 149 4.11 -13.45 -24.19
C HIS A 149 4.06 -14.92 -23.72
N PRO A 150 3.03 -15.69 -24.14
CA PRO A 150 2.95 -17.11 -23.85
C PRO A 150 4.25 -17.85 -24.23
N GLY A 151 4.76 -18.69 -23.33
CA GLY A 151 6.00 -19.44 -23.53
C GLY A 151 7.29 -18.67 -23.23
N GLN A 152 7.22 -17.40 -22.83
CA GLN A 152 8.37 -16.61 -22.40
C GLN A 152 8.34 -16.36 -20.89
N ALA A 153 9.52 -16.17 -20.29
CA ALA A 153 9.60 -15.73 -18.91
C ALA A 153 9.03 -14.29 -18.80
N PRO A 154 8.10 -14.01 -17.87
CA PRO A 154 7.51 -12.69 -17.76
C PRO A 154 8.51 -11.68 -17.18
N THR A 155 8.48 -10.47 -17.73
CA THR A 155 9.15 -9.31 -17.16
C THR A 155 8.31 -8.75 -16.03
N ARG A 156 8.93 -8.52 -14.87
CA ARG A 156 8.27 -7.96 -13.69
C ARG A 156 8.95 -6.67 -13.26
N TRP A 157 8.15 -5.69 -12.88
CA TRP A 157 8.66 -4.47 -12.24
C TRP A 157 7.71 -4.01 -11.15
N PHE A 158 8.31 -3.38 -10.15
CA PHE A 158 7.60 -2.80 -9.03
C PHE A 158 7.54 -1.28 -9.18
N GLY A 159 6.54 -0.68 -8.56
CA GLY A 159 6.41 0.76 -8.43
C GLY A 159 5.71 1.11 -7.14
N GLY A 160 5.91 2.33 -6.66
CA GLY A 160 5.28 2.77 -5.44
C GLY A 160 5.85 4.06 -4.92
N GLY A 161 5.38 4.43 -3.73
CA GLY A 161 5.77 5.62 -2.99
C GLY A 161 4.89 5.81 -1.77
N LEU A 162 5.36 6.62 -0.84
CA LEU A 162 4.63 7.14 0.30
C LEU A 162 4.87 8.64 0.34
N ASP A 163 3.86 9.43 0.65
CA ASP A 163 3.98 10.87 0.83
C ASP A 163 3.08 11.36 1.97
N LEU A 164 3.53 12.45 2.61
CA LEU A 164 2.79 13.18 3.64
C LEU A 164 2.40 14.55 3.09
N THR A 165 1.13 14.90 3.32
CA THR A 165 0.55 16.20 2.96
C THR A 165 0.03 16.89 4.24
N PRO A 166 0.89 17.65 4.94
CA PRO A 166 0.49 18.38 6.14
C PRO A 166 -0.33 19.63 5.79
N CYS A 167 -1.37 19.93 6.57
CA CYS A 167 -2.01 21.25 6.57
C CYS A 167 -1.17 22.26 7.35
N TYR A 168 -0.65 21.83 8.51
CA TYR A 168 0.35 22.54 9.31
C TYR A 168 1.60 21.66 9.39
N GLY A 169 2.71 22.13 8.82
CA GLY A 169 3.97 21.38 8.79
C GLY A 169 4.77 21.54 10.07
N PHE A 170 5.31 20.44 10.58
CA PHE A 170 6.29 20.40 11.66
C PHE A 170 7.61 19.85 11.12
N GLU A 171 8.73 20.49 11.47
CA GLU A 171 10.05 20.09 10.97
C GLU A 171 10.42 18.69 11.48
N GLU A 172 10.08 18.38 12.73
CA GLU A 172 10.34 17.09 13.35
C GLU A 172 9.65 15.96 12.59
N ASP A 173 8.37 16.14 12.24
CA ASP A 173 7.60 15.16 11.46
C ASP A 173 8.20 14.93 10.07
N ALA A 174 8.65 16.01 9.40
CA ALA A 174 9.28 15.91 8.10
C ALA A 174 10.60 15.14 8.17
N VAL A 175 11.44 15.43 9.17
CA VAL A 175 12.70 14.73 9.41
C VAL A 175 12.46 13.25 9.73
N ASP A 176 11.53 12.95 10.63
CA ASP A 176 11.26 11.59 11.04
C ASP A 176 10.66 10.77 9.89
N PHE A 177 9.75 11.35 9.10
CA PHE A 177 9.22 10.72 7.90
C PHE A 177 10.32 10.36 6.90
N HIS A 178 11.19 11.31 6.54
CA HIS A 178 12.25 11.05 5.57
C HIS A 178 13.30 10.08 6.10
N ARG A 179 13.60 10.10 7.41
CA ARG A 179 14.57 9.18 8.03
C ARG A 179 14.15 7.71 7.90
N VAL A 180 12.85 7.41 7.89
CA VAL A 180 12.37 6.03 7.73
C VAL A 180 12.70 5.46 6.33
N PHE A 181 12.92 6.32 5.33
CA PHE A 181 13.24 5.94 3.95
C PHE A 181 14.72 6.01 3.57
N LEU A 182 15.59 6.46 4.48
CA LEU A 182 17.03 6.66 4.28
C LEU A 182 17.85 5.61 5.04
#